data_AF-A0A1D2A0N3-F1
#
_entry.id   AF-A0A1D2A0N3-F1
#
_cell.length_a   1.000
_cell.length_b   1.000
_cell.length_c   1.000
_cell.angle_alpha   90.00
_cell.angle_beta   90.00
_cell.angle_gamma   90.00
#
_symmetry.space_group_name_H-M   'P 1'
#
loop_
_entity.id
_entity.type
_entity.pdbx_description
1 polymer ?
#
loop_
_entity_poly.entity_id
_entity_poly.type
_entity_poly.pdbx_seq_one_letter_code
_entity_poly.pdbx_strand_id
1 'polypeptide(L)'
;MAAAKKAKVSHDATLAPLSKQQKVLKPQLDTETGWEELETGPSPDELVAGEEETAKVKLSKHQKLQRRKAEETAIREAELRRLQGDAAPTSAAEYEALLLSSADSSFVWIKYMAFLISLGDIEQARAVAQRAFSAINYREDAEKFNVWVALLNLENTYGDETTTLSTLGRALQHTDARRMYLAATDIFQRSERTSLLEQCCKAMSRKFSASTEIWLRIVRLRLDQGDEEAASATLARSLQSLPKSEHVHMISHTALLEFKHGDAERGRSIFEGILRNYPKRLDLWSVYIDQEIKTGDEARIRALFERATHLHLPAKKMKFLFKRWLDFEKAQGNAEGVEHVKKSAMAFVESVGQS
;
A
#
# COMPACT_ATOMS: atom_id res chain seq x y z
N MET A 1 53.58 20.32 54.69
CA MET A 1 53.90 20.62 53.27
C MET A 1 54.34 19.33 52.59
N ALA A 2 54.04 19.25 51.30
CA ALA A 2 54.48 18.24 50.33
C ALA A 2 53.70 16.92 50.29
N ALA A 3 52.96 16.80 49.19
CA ALA A 3 52.22 15.66 48.70
C ALA A 3 53.14 14.51 48.26
N ALA A 4 52.67 13.28 48.43
CA ALA A 4 53.19 12.10 47.76
C ALA A 4 52.03 11.37 47.05
N LYS A 5 51.87 11.61 45.75
CA LYS A 5 51.01 10.82 44.87
C LYS A 5 51.74 9.52 44.53
N LYS A 6 51.23 8.37 45.02
CA LYS A 6 51.54 7.05 44.47
C LYS A 6 50.39 6.62 43.56
N ALA A 7 50.77 6.21 42.35
CA ALA A 7 49.92 5.61 41.34
C ALA A 7 49.26 4.33 41.87
N LYS A 8 47.99 4.10 41.49
CA LYS A 8 47.39 2.77 41.48
C LYS A 8 46.49 2.65 40.25
N VAL A 9 46.93 1.80 39.35
CA VAL A 9 46.15 1.25 38.23
C VAL A 9 45.06 0.38 38.84
N SER A 10 43.81 0.54 38.39
CA SER A 10 42.74 -0.43 38.63
C SER A 10 41.98 -0.67 37.33
N HIS A 11 42.20 -1.85 36.76
CA HIS A 11 41.17 -2.57 36.02
C HIS A 11 39.92 -2.66 36.89
N ASP A 12 38.77 -2.25 36.37
CA ASP A 12 37.65 -3.20 36.30
C ASP A 12 36.59 -2.73 35.31
N ALA A 13 36.25 -3.61 34.40
CA ALA A 13 35.23 -3.45 33.38
C ALA A 13 33.89 -3.89 33.99
N THR A 14 33.06 -2.94 34.39
CA THR A 14 31.70 -3.24 34.84
C THR A 14 30.75 -3.19 33.66
N LEU A 15 30.48 -4.36 33.08
CA LEU A 15 29.37 -4.61 32.16
C LEU A 15 28.04 -4.36 32.89
N ALA A 16 27.28 -3.37 32.44
CA ALA A 16 25.87 -3.20 32.80
C ALA A 16 24.98 -3.72 31.65
N PRO A 17 23.83 -4.36 31.94
CA PRO A 17 23.07 -5.11 30.95
C PRO A 17 22.10 -4.22 30.16
N LEU A 18 22.26 -4.21 28.83
CA LEU A 18 21.30 -3.64 27.89
C LEU A 18 20.08 -4.56 27.78
N SER A 19 19.07 -4.32 28.61
CA SER A 19 17.72 -4.87 28.39
C SER A 19 16.72 -3.72 28.31
N LYS A 20 16.31 -3.39 27.07
CA LYS A 20 15.07 -2.72 26.65
C LYS A 20 15.26 -2.23 25.21
N GLN A 21 15.09 -3.13 24.24
CA GLN A 21 14.64 -2.81 22.87
C GLN A 21 14.64 -4.10 22.03
N GLN A 22 13.68 -4.98 22.26
CA GLN A 22 13.31 -6.01 21.28
C GLN A 22 11.79 -6.13 21.27
N LYS A 23 11.13 -5.14 20.65
CA LYS A 23 9.84 -5.42 20.00
C LYS A 23 10.20 -6.08 18.67
N VAL A 24 10.11 -7.40 18.63
CA VAL A 24 10.14 -8.16 17.38
C VAL A 24 8.92 -7.71 16.58
N LEU A 25 9.13 -6.79 15.65
CA LEU A 25 8.12 -6.36 14.69
C LEU A 25 7.83 -7.54 13.76
N LYS A 26 6.60 -8.04 13.84
CA LYS A 26 6.04 -9.01 12.89
C LYS A 26 6.05 -8.37 11.50
N PRO A 27 6.56 -9.04 10.45
CA PRO A 27 6.25 -8.64 9.08
C PRO A 27 4.84 -9.14 8.78
N GLN A 28 3.82 -8.31 9.08
CA GLN A 28 2.58 -8.38 8.31
C GLN A 28 2.93 -7.73 6.96
N LEU A 29 3.16 -8.56 5.94
CA LEU A 29 2.98 -8.12 4.57
C LEU A 29 1.46 -8.00 4.38
N ASP A 30 0.90 -6.84 4.74
CA ASP A 30 -0.36 -6.42 4.14
C ASP A 30 -0.07 -6.17 2.66
N THR A 31 -0.38 -7.17 1.83
CA THR A 31 -0.35 -7.05 0.37
C THR A 31 -1.62 -6.41 -0.18
N GLU A 32 -2.53 -5.96 0.66
CA GLU A 32 -3.67 -5.15 0.25
C GLU A 32 -3.17 -3.74 -0.03
N THR A 33 -3.02 -3.43 -1.31
CA THR A 33 -2.47 -2.18 -1.82
C THR A 33 -3.36 -0.96 -1.54
N GLY A 34 -4.43 -1.11 -0.75
CA GLY A 34 -5.43 -0.07 -0.45
C GLY A 34 -6.22 0.40 -1.68
N TRP A 35 -5.98 -0.20 -2.85
CA TRP A 35 -6.69 0.10 -4.10
C TRP A 35 -8.01 -0.67 -4.20
N GLU A 36 -8.14 -1.79 -3.52
CA GLU A 36 -9.37 -2.61 -3.50
C GLU A 36 -10.52 -1.93 -2.73
N GLU A 37 -10.22 -1.03 -1.78
CA GLU A 37 -11.23 -0.17 -1.11
C GLU A 37 -11.79 0.93 -2.04
N LEU A 38 -11.11 1.27 -3.14
CA LEU A 38 -11.54 2.28 -4.09
C LEU A 38 -12.30 1.70 -5.30
N GLU A 39 -12.23 0.38 -5.52
CA GLU A 39 -12.92 -0.32 -6.61
C GLU A 39 -14.20 -1.06 -6.17
N THR A 40 -14.53 -1.06 -4.87
CA THR A 40 -15.70 -1.77 -4.31
C THR A 40 -16.94 -0.86 -4.15
N GLY A 41 -17.26 -0.09 -5.20
CA GLY A 41 -18.61 0.43 -5.39
C GLY A 41 -19.37 -0.48 -6.34
N PRO A 42 -20.59 -0.96 -6.00
CA PRO A 42 -21.35 -1.79 -6.93
C PRO A 42 -21.60 -1.02 -8.23
N SER A 43 -21.26 -1.64 -9.37
CA SER A 43 -21.71 -1.17 -10.68
C SER A 43 -23.24 -1.24 -10.72
N PRO A 44 -23.95 -0.21 -11.24
CA PRO A 44 -25.42 -0.21 -11.32
C PRO A 44 -26.03 -1.41 -12.05
N ASP A 45 -25.25 -2.14 -12.85
CA ASP A 45 -25.70 -3.28 -13.64
C ASP A 45 -25.73 -4.62 -12.88
N GLU A 46 -25.19 -4.71 -11.66
CA GLU A 46 -25.08 -5.99 -10.92
C GLU A 46 -26.26 -6.31 -9.98
N LEU A 47 -27.31 -5.48 -9.94
CA LEU A 47 -28.44 -5.65 -9.02
C LEU A 47 -29.69 -6.33 -9.63
N VAL A 48 -29.61 -6.89 -10.84
CA VAL A 48 -30.79 -7.51 -11.48
C VAL A 48 -30.43 -8.79 -12.23
N ALA A 49 -30.50 -9.94 -11.55
CA ALA A 49 -31.15 -11.17 -12.04
C ALA A 49 -30.91 -12.32 -11.06
N GLY A 50 -32.00 -12.84 -10.48
CA GLY A 50 -32.00 -14.05 -9.68
C GLY A 50 -32.47 -15.30 -10.43
N GLU A 51 -32.26 -16.41 -9.74
CA GLU A 51 -32.93 -17.72 -9.81
C GLU A 51 -32.31 -18.87 -10.63
N GLU A 52 -32.66 -20.06 -10.15
CA GLU A 52 -31.88 -21.29 -9.97
C GLU A 52 -31.91 -22.24 -11.18
N GLU A 53 -30.88 -23.09 -11.31
CA GLU A 53 -31.09 -24.49 -11.71
C GLU A 53 -29.91 -25.39 -11.30
N THR A 54 -30.24 -26.54 -10.72
CA THR A 54 -29.31 -27.53 -10.15
C THR A 54 -28.65 -28.39 -11.23
N ALA A 55 -27.35 -28.20 -11.46
CA ALA A 55 -26.49 -29.14 -12.18
C ALA A 55 -25.14 -29.25 -11.46
N LYS A 56 -24.57 -30.46 -11.33
CA LYS A 56 -23.33 -30.78 -10.60
C LYS A 56 -22.26 -29.69 -10.79
N VAL A 57 -22.12 -28.80 -9.80
CA VAL A 57 -21.36 -27.56 -9.92
C VAL A 57 -19.87 -27.88 -9.92
N LYS A 58 -19.23 -27.79 -11.10
CA LYS A 58 -17.78 -27.58 -11.15
C LYS A 58 -17.52 -26.26 -10.44
N LEU A 59 -16.75 -26.29 -9.35
CA LEU A 59 -16.40 -25.10 -8.55
C LEU A 59 -15.99 -23.96 -9.49
N SER A 60 -16.62 -22.80 -9.31
CA SER A 60 -16.27 -21.56 -10.03
C SER A 60 -14.79 -21.23 -9.81
N LYS A 61 -14.17 -20.53 -10.76
CA LYS A 61 -12.77 -20.07 -10.65
C LYS A 61 -12.53 -19.32 -9.33
N HIS A 62 -13.50 -18.54 -8.88
CA HIS A 62 -13.46 -17.85 -7.59
C HIS A 62 -13.50 -18.81 -6.40
N GLN A 63 -14.39 -19.80 -6.43
CA GLN A 63 -14.51 -20.80 -5.36
C GLN A 63 -13.27 -21.70 -5.24
N LYS A 64 -12.64 -22.06 -6.37
CA LYS A 64 -11.35 -22.78 -6.37
C LYS A 64 -10.22 -21.94 -5.78
N LEU A 65 -10.18 -20.65 -6.09
CA LEU A 65 -9.19 -19.71 -5.53
C LEU A 65 -9.37 -19.55 -4.01
N GLN A 66 -10.60 -19.35 -3.57
CA GLN A 66 -10.93 -19.24 -2.14
C GLN A 66 -10.57 -20.51 -1.37
N ARG A 67 -10.88 -21.69 -1.94
CA ARG A 67 -10.49 -22.97 -1.34
C ARG A 67 -8.97 -23.12 -1.25
N ARG A 68 -8.22 -22.77 -2.29
CA ARG A 68 -6.75 -22.79 -2.26
C ARG A 68 -6.20 -21.85 -1.19
N LYS A 69 -6.76 -20.64 -1.07
CA LYS A 69 -6.40 -19.65 -0.05
C LYS A 69 -6.73 -20.15 1.37
N ALA A 70 -7.86 -20.82 1.55
CA ALA A 70 -8.26 -21.43 2.82
C ALA A 70 -7.35 -22.61 3.20
N GLU A 71 -6.96 -23.44 2.23
CA GLU A 71 -6.01 -24.54 2.45
C GLU A 71 -4.61 -23.99 2.80
N GLU A 72 -4.13 -22.97 2.09
CA GLU A 72 -2.84 -22.29 2.36
C GLU A 72 -2.83 -21.63 3.75
N THR A 73 -3.91 -20.94 4.13
CA THR A 73 -4.04 -20.33 5.46
C THR A 73 -4.10 -21.37 6.57
N ALA A 74 -4.81 -22.49 6.38
CA ALA A 74 -4.84 -23.58 7.35
C ALA A 74 -3.47 -24.24 7.53
N ILE A 75 -2.71 -24.46 6.44
CA ILE A 75 -1.32 -24.95 6.50
C ILE A 75 -0.46 -23.95 7.29
N ARG A 76 -0.53 -22.67 6.94
CA ARG A 76 0.21 -21.60 7.62
C ARG A 76 -0.12 -21.48 9.10
N GLU A 77 -1.38 -21.62 9.49
CA GLU A 77 -1.80 -21.64 10.89
C GLU A 77 -1.27 -22.87 11.64
N ALA A 78 -1.29 -24.05 10.99
CA ALA A 78 -0.74 -25.27 11.56
C ALA A 78 0.79 -25.16 11.77
N GLU A 79 1.51 -24.57 10.81
CA GLU A 79 2.93 -24.26 10.92
C GLU A 79 3.20 -23.23 12.02
N LEU A 80 2.38 -22.18 12.12
CA LEU A 80 2.47 -21.17 13.18
C LEU A 80 2.26 -21.78 14.56
N ARG A 81 1.30 -22.70 14.72
CA ARG A 81 1.07 -23.43 15.98
C ARG A 81 2.26 -24.28 16.39
N ARG A 82 2.92 -24.94 15.44
CA ARG A 82 4.16 -25.72 15.70
C ARG A 82 5.34 -24.84 16.08
N LEU A 83 5.28 -23.55 15.78
CA LEU A 83 6.36 -22.59 15.99
C LEU A 83 6.05 -21.59 17.14
N GLN A 84 5.02 -21.86 17.96
CA GLN A 84 4.61 -21.02 19.11
C GLN A 84 4.45 -21.86 20.39
N GLY A 85 4.60 -21.20 21.54
CA GLY A 85 4.49 -21.84 22.86
C GLY A 85 5.65 -22.82 23.14
N ASP A 86 5.39 -23.85 23.93
CA ASP A 86 6.39 -24.88 24.30
C ASP A 86 6.84 -25.77 23.12
N ALA A 87 6.17 -25.69 21.97
CA ALA A 87 6.51 -26.45 20.77
C ALA A 87 7.47 -25.71 19.82
N ALA A 88 7.78 -24.43 20.09
CA ALA A 88 8.63 -23.63 19.21
C ALA A 88 10.07 -24.16 19.18
N PRO A 89 10.66 -24.38 17.99
CA PRO A 89 12.05 -24.81 17.85
C PRO A 89 13.01 -23.86 18.55
N THR A 90 13.79 -24.40 19.48
CA THR A 90 14.77 -23.66 20.29
C THR A 90 16.21 -23.88 19.83
N SER A 91 16.41 -24.85 18.94
CA SER A 91 17.74 -25.22 18.43
C SER A 91 17.76 -25.32 16.91
N ALA A 92 18.94 -25.14 16.31
CA ALA A 92 19.15 -25.34 14.87
C ALA A 92 18.74 -26.75 14.44
N ALA A 93 19.02 -27.78 15.25
CA ALA A 93 18.65 -29.17 14.96
C ALA A 93 17.12 -29.37 14.86
N GLU A 94 16.33 -28.69 15.70
CA GLU A 94 14.87 -28.75 15.64
C GLU A 94 14.33 -28.07 14.37
N TYR A 95 14.93 -26.97 13.94
CA TYR A 95 14.59 -26.35 12.65
C TYR A 95 14.93 -27.26 11.46
N GLU A 96 16.10 -27.91 11.47
CA GLU A 96 16.47 -28.88 10.42
C GLU A 96 15.50 -30.06 10.37
N ALA A 97 15.11 -30.59 11.54
CA ALA A 97 14.14 -31.68 11.62
C ALA A 97 12.76 -31.26 11.07
N LEU A 98 12.32 -30.02 11.35
CA LEU A 98 11.06 -29.50 10.83
C LEU A 98 11.10 -29.36 9.29
N LEU A 99 12.22 -28.87 8.75
CA LEU A 99 12.42 -28.72 7.30
C LEU A 99 12.36 -30.05 6.54
N LEU A 100 12.68 -31.18 7.16
CA LEU A 100 12.49 -32.51 6.53
C LEU A 100 11.03 -32.79 6.18
N SER A 101 10.09 -32.25 6.98
CA SER A 101 8.65 -32.45 6.79
C SER A 101 7.98 -31.33 5.99
N SER A 102 8.58 -30.14 5.96
CA SER A 102 8.01 -28.91 5.38
C SER A 102 9.05 -28.13 4.58
N ALA A 103 9.74 -28.81 3.65
CA ALA A 103 10.83 -28.21 2.87
C ALA A 103 10.38 -27.07 1.94
N ASP A 104 9.11 -27.08 1.51
CA ASP A 104 8.54 -26.04 0.64
C ASP A 104 8.04 -24.79 1.41
N SER A 105 7.95 -24.85 2.74
CA SER A 105 7.43 -23.73 3.55
C SER A 105 8.48 -22.65 3.78
N SER A 106 8.36 -21.53 3.07
CA SER A 106 9.14 -20.31 3.31
C SER A 106 9.00 -19.81 4.73
N PHE A 107 7.86 -20.04 5.40
CA PHE A 107 7.66 -19.62 6.77
C PHE A 107 8.66 -20.30 7.72
N VAL A 108 8.86 -21.61 7.59
CA VAL A 108 9.84 -22.35 8.41
C VAL A 108 11.27 -21.90 8.10
N TRP A 109 11.62 -21.73 6.82
CA TRP A 109 12.92 -21.21 6.40
C TRP A 109 13.21 -19.82 6.99
N ILE A 110 12.26 -18.90 6.90
CA ILE A 110 12.39 -17.52 7.39
C ILE A 110 12.49 -17.50 8.92
N LYS A 111 11.78 -18.39 9.62
CA LYS A 111 11.89 -18.53 11.08
C LYS A 111 13.25 -19.06 11.50
N TYR A 112 13.80 -20.01 10.76
CA TYR A 112 15.15 -20.49 11.00
C TYR A 112 16.20 -19.39 10.77
N MET A 113 16.06 -18.61 9.68
CA MET A 113 16.89 -17.41 9.46
C MET A 113 16.78 -16.42 10.63
N ALA A 114 15.57 -16.12 11.10
CA ALA A 114 15.35 -15.20 12.21
C ALA A 114 15.96 -15.71 13.53
N PHE A 115 15.90 -17.02 13.79
CA PHE A 115 16.57 -17.65 14.92
C PHE A 115 18.09 -17.45 14.85
N LEU A 116 18.71 -17.71 13.70
CA LEU A 116 20.16 -17.51 13.51
C LEU A 116 20.56 -16.03 13.65
N ILE A 117 19.74 -15.11 13.13
CA ILE A 117 19.92 -13.67 13.34
C ILE A 117 19.87 -13.31 14.83
N SER A 118 18.97 -13.92 15.61
CA SER A 118 18.88 -13.67 17.06
C SER A 118 20.11 -14.14 17.84
N LEU A 119 20.85 -15.12 17.31
CA LEU A 119 22.13 -15.58 17.84
C LEU A 119 23.32 -14.75 17.34
N GLY A 120 23.12 -13.85 16.38
CA GLY A 120 24.18 -13.06 15.73
C GLY A 120 24.86 -13.75 14.54
N ASP A 121 24.41 -14.96 14.16
CA ASP A 121 25.00 -15.76 13.08
C ASP A 121 24.44 -15.37 11.71
N ILE A 122 24.78 -14.16 11.25
CA ILE A 122 24.24 -13.60 9.99
C ILE A 122 24.67 -14.41 8.76
N GLU A 123 25.91 -14.90 8.73
CA GLU A 123 26.41 -15.72 7.61
C GLU A 123 25.64 -17.03 7.48
N GLN A 124 25.32 -17.67 8.60
CA GLN A 124 24.50 -18.89 8.56
C GLN A 124 23.06 -18.57 8.15
N ALA A 125 22.50 -17.44 8.57
CA ALA A 125 21.19 -17.01 8.09
C ALA A 125 21.17 -16.81 6.55
N ARG A 126 22.24 -16.25 5.96
CA ARG A 126 22.41 -16.18 4.49
C ARG A 126 22.49 -17.56 3.85
N ALA A 127 23.29 -18.47 4.44
CA ALA A 127 23.42 -19.83 3.95
C ALA A 127 22.08 -20.57 3.97
N VAL A 128 21.29 -20.43 5.03
CA VAL A 128 19.93 -20.98 5.13
C VAL A 128 19.02 -20.44 4.04
N ALA A 129 19.08 -19.14 3.73
CA ALA A 129 18.32 -18.57 2.61
C ALA A 129 18.72 -19.17 1.26
N GLN A 130 20.03 -19.38 1.02
CA GLN A 130 20.51 -20.03 -0.21
C GLN A 130 20.03 -21.48 -0.32
N ARG A 131 20.03 -22.23 0.80
CA ARG A 131 19.48 -23.59 0.82
C ARG A 131 17.98 -23.61 0.54
N ALA A 132 17.23 -22.63 1.06
CA ALA A 132 15.80 -22.53 0.80
C ALA A 132 15.48 -22.42 -0.69
N PHE A 133 16.27 -21.68 -1.48
CA PHE A 133 16.06 -21.59 -2.93
C PHE A 133 16.25 -22.92 -3.67
N SER A 134 17.15 -23.77 -3.17
CA SER A 134 17.41 -25.11 -3.69
C SER A 134 16.41 -26.15 -3.22
N ALA A 135 15.92 -26.01 -1.98
CA ALA A 135 15.00 -26.96 -1.35
C ALA A 135 13.54 -26.75 -1.78
N ILE A 136 13.10 -25.49 -1.84
CA ILE A 136 11.73 -25.14 -2.23
C ILE A 136 11.53 -25.47 -3.71
N ASN A 137 10.44 -26.17 -4.01
CA ASN A 137 10.04 -26.54 -5.35
C ASN A 137 9.95 -25.30 -6.25
N TYR A 138 10.46 -25.40 -7.49
CA TYR A 138 10.42 -24.29 -8.45
C TYR A 138 9.01 -23.83 -8.82
N ARG A 139 7.98 -24.65 -8.59
CA ARG A 139 6.58 -24.26 -8.81
C ARG A 139 6.03 -23.34 -7.73
N GLU A 140 6.66 -23.32 -6.56
CA GLU A 140 6.26 -22.50 -5.41
C GLU A 140 6.90 -21.11 -5.48
N ASP A 141 6.57 -20.36 -6.54
CA ASP A 141 7.09 -19.01 -6.79
C ASP A 141 6.79 -18.04 -5.63
N ALA A 142 5.65 -18.23 -4.96
CA ALA A 142 5.26 -17.42 -3.80
C ALA A 142 6.16 -17.66 -2.59
N GLU A 143 6.50 -18.93 -2.32
CA GLU A 143 7.40 -19.30 -1.22
C GLU A 143 8.82 -18.78 -1.49
N LYS A 144 9.33 -18.93 -2.71
CA LYS A 144 10.63 -18.35 -3.11
C LYS A 144 10.65 -16.84 -3.02
N PHE A 145 9.56 -16.17 -3.41
CA PHE A 145 9.42 -14.72 -3.27
C PHE A 145 9.53 -14.28 -1.81
N ASN A 146 8.87 -14.99 -0.88
CA ASN A 146 8.95 -14.67 0.56
C ASN A 146 10.38 -14.81 1.09
N VAL A 147 11.12 -15.84 0.67
CA VAL A 147 12.53 -16.02 1.04
C VAL A 147 13.40 -14.88 0.48
N TRP A 148 13.17 -14.44 -0.77
CA TRP A 148 13.87 -13.28 -1.34
C TRP A 148 13.61 -11.99 -0.54
N VAL A 149 12.36 -11.74 -0.15
CA VAL A 149 11.99 -10.60 0.69
C VAL A 149 12.68 -10.67 2.06
N ALA A 150 12.73 -11.86 2.68
CA ALA A 150 13.42 -12.05 3.94
C ALA A 150 14.94 -11.84 3.83
N LEU A 151 15.57 -12.35 2.78
CA LEU A 151 16.99 -12.15 2.51
C LEU A 151 17.30 -10.67 2.23
N LEU A 152 16.45 -9.97 1.48
CA LEU A 152 16.60 -8.53 1.23
C LEU A 152 16.49 -7.71 2.53
N ASN A 153 15.56 -8.08 3.44
CA ASN A 153 15.48 -7.46 4.76
C ASN A 153 16.73 -7.71 5.61
N LEU A 154 17.28 -8.93 5.55
CA LEU A 154 18.53 -9.28 6.23
C LEU A 154 19.68 -8.40 5.74
N GLU A 155 19.92 -8.32 4.43
CA GLU A 155 21.00 -7.50 3.89
C GLU A 155 20.79 -6.00 4.16
N ASN A 156 19.56 -5.51 4.08
CA ASN A 156 19.27 -4.11 4.36
C ASN A 156 19.56 -3.72 5.84
N THR A 157 19.41 -4.68 6.75
CA THR A 157 19.59 -4.47 8.19
C THR A 157 21.04 -4.71 8.63
N TYR A 158 21.67 -5.78 8.14
CA TYR A 158 22.96 -6.27 8.64
C TYR A 158 24.09 -6.25 7.59
N GLY A 159 23.73 -6.02 6.33
CA GLY A 159 24.68 -5.82 5.23
C GLY A 159 24.95 -4.34 4.96
N ASP A 160 25.35 -4.07 3.72
CA ASP A 160 25.61 -2.74 3.19
C ASP A 160 24.75 -2.46 1.93
N GLU A 161 24.87 -1.25 1.37
CA GLU A 161 24.12 -0.89 0.16
C GLU A 161 24.46 -1.79 -1.03
N THR A 162 25.72 -2.22 -1.16
CA THR A 162 26.19 -3.06 -2.28
C THR A 162 25.57 -4.45 -2.24
N THR A 163 25.61 -5.10 -1.08
CA THR A 163 25.03 -6.43 -0.82
C THR A 163 23.51 -6.40 -0.92
N THR A 164 22.88 -5.33 -0.46
CA THR A 164 21.43 -5.12 -0.59
C THR A 164 21.02 -4.99 -2.05
N LEU A 165 21.72 -4.16 -2.84
CA LEU A 165 21.45 -3.99 -4.27
C LEU A 165 21.77 -5.25 -5.08
N SER A 166 22.85 -5.96 -4.73
CA SER A 166 23.20 -7.24 -5.35
C SER A 166 22.10 -8.28 -5.11
N THR A 167 21.59 -8.37 -3.88
CA THR A 167 20.48 -9.26 -3.53
C THR A 167 19.20 -8.89 -4.27
N LEU A 168 18.84 -7.61 -4.32
CA LEU A 168 17.71 -7.14 -5.11
C LEU A 168 17.88 -7.49 -6.59
N GLY A 169 19.07 -7.28 -7.16
CA GLY A 169 19.39 -7.62 -8.55
C GLY A 169 19.20 -9.10 -8.85
N ARG A 170 19.63 -9.98 -7.95
CA ARG A 170 19.39 -11.43 -8.04
C ARG A 170 17.90 -11.76 -7.91
N ALA A 171 17.21 -11.19 -6.93
CA ALA A 171 15.79 -11.41 -6.70
C ALA A 171 14.94 -11.05 -7.94
N LEU A 172 15.27 -9.95 -8.61
CA LEU A 172 14.62 -9.49 -9.84
C LEU A 172 14.80 -10.41 -11.04
N GLN A 173 15.80 -11.31 -11.03
CA GLN A 173 16.00 -12.32 -12.09
C GLN A 173 15.13 -13.57 -11.87
N HIS A 174 14.69 -13.81 -10.64
CA HIS A 174 14.00 -15.03 -10.24
C HIS A 174 12.54 -14.82 -9.83
N THR A 175 12.08 -13.58 -9.78
CA THR A 175 10.73 -13.23 -9.33
C THR A 175 10.09 -12.23 -10.29
N ASP A 176 8.77 -12.05 -10.17
CA ASP A 176 8.10 -10.95 -10.86
C ASP A 176 8.72 -9.61 -10.44
N ALA A 177 9.30 -8.92 -11.42
CA ALA A 177 10.08 -7.71 -11.15
C ALA A 177 9.21 -6.62 -10.52
N ARG A 178 7.96 -6.49 -10.94
CA ARG A 178 7.04 -5.45 -10.43
C ARG A 178 6.78 -5.67 -8.94
N ARG A 179 6.38 -6.89 -8.57
CA ARG A 179 6.12 -7.29 -7.18
C ARG A 179 7.37 -7.14 -6.30
N MET A 180 8.54 -7.51 -6.81
CA MET A 180 9.80 -7.41 -6.07
C MET A 180 10.20 -5.94 -5.84
N TYR A 181 10.07 -5.08 -6.85
CA TYR A 181 10.32 -3.65 -6.66
C TYR A 181 9.36 -3.01 -5.65
N LEU A 182 8.07 -3.37 -5.68
CA LEU A 182 7.11 -2.88 -4.69
C LEU A 182 7.54 -3.27 -3.26
N ALA A 183 7.83 -4.56 -3.03
CA ALA A 183 8.32 -5.04 -1.74
C ALA A 183 9.64 -4.36 -1.32
N ALA A 184 10.57 -4.14 -2.25
CA ALA A 184 11.81 -3.44 -1.97
C ALA A 184 11.56 -1.98 -1.53
N THR A 185 10.65 -1.26 -2.20
CA THR A 185 10.29 0.11 -1.79
C THR A 185 9.70 0.16 -0.38
N ASP A 186 8.85 -0.81 0.00
CA ASP A 186 8.31 -0.90 1.37
C ASP A 186 9.40 -1.17 2.42
N ILE A 187 10.40 -2.00 2.09
CA ILE A 187 11.53 -2.27 2.97
C ILE A 187 12.37 -1.01 3.15
N PHE A 188 12.73 -0.34 2.05
CA PHE A 188 13.58 0.85 2.09
C PHE A 188 12.89 2.06 2.70
N GLN A 189 11.57 2.21 2.52
CA GLN A 189 10.78 3.23 3.20
C GLN A 189 10.78 3.00 4.73
N ARG A 190 10.44 1.79 5.20
CA ARG A 190 10.39 1.48 6.63
C ARG A 190 11.74 1.55 7.34
N SER A 191 12.83 1.34 6.60
CA SER A 191 14.19 1.42 7.11
C SER A 191 14.87 2.77 6.84
N GLU A 192 14.11 3.75 6.32
CA GLU A 192 14.58 5.11 6.05
C GLU A 192 15.83 5.18 5.13
N ARG A 193 16.02 4.18 4.26
CA ARG A 193 17.12 4.13 3.28
C ARG A 193 16.78 4.94 2.04
N THR A 194 16.85 6.26 2.15
CA THR A 194 16.45 7.22 1.11
C THR A 194 17.22 7.03 -0.21
N SER A 195 18.52 6.73 -0.15
CA SER A 195 19.39 6.47 -1.31
C SER A 195 18.91 5.27 -2.14
N LEU A 196 18.61 4.15 -1.49
CA LEU A 196 18.15 2.91 -2.12
C LEU A 196 16.71 3.04 -2.64
N LEU A 197 15.86 3.74 -1.88
CA LEU A 197 14.48 4.04 -2.29
C LEU A 197 14.48 4.91 -3.57
N GLU A 198 15.33 5.93 -3.64
CA GLU A 198 15.50 6.78 -4.84
C GLU A 198 15.89 5.95 -6.07
N GLN A 199 16.87 5.06 -5.91
CA GLN A 199 17.34 4.18 -6.98
C GLN A 199 16.22 3.25 -7.47
N CYS A 200 15.44 2.68 -6.55
CA CYS A 200 14.28 1.85 -6.89
C CYS A 200 13.21 2.65 -7.63
N CYS A 201 12.83 3.83 -7.16
CA CYS A 201 11.87 4.70 -7.84
C CYS A 201 12.35 5.07 -9.26
N LYS A 202 13.64 5.37 -9.44
CA LYS A 202 14.23 5.62 -10.77
C LYS A 202 14.18 4.39 -11.68
N ALA A 203 14.47 3.20 -11.14
CA ALA A 203 14.37 1.96 -11.90
C ALA A 203 12.92 1.63 -12.30
N MET A 204 11.98 1.76 -11.36
CA MET A 204 10.55 1.49 -11.57
C MET A 204 9.93 2.42 -12.61
N SER A 205 10.20 3.73 -12.52
CA SER A 205 9.69 4.74 -13.47
C SER A 205 10.20 4.53 -14.90
N ARG A 206 11.40 3.97 -15.07
CA ARG A 206 11.95 3.60 -16.39
C ARG A 206 11.38 2.28 -16.90
N LYS A 207 11.37 1.25 -16.06
CA LYS A 207 10.98 -0.13 -16.45
C LYS A 207 9.48 -0.29 -16.65
N PHE A 208 8.68 0.45 -15.89
CA PHE A 208 7.22 0.39 -15.91
C PHE A 208 6.60 1.76 -16.22
N SER A 209 7.22 2.49 -17.14
CA SER A 209 6.81 3.86 -17.53
C SER A 209 5.38 3.97 -18.05
N ALA A 210 4.80 2.87 -18.56
CA ALA A 210 3.42 2.79 -19.02
C ALA A 210 2.40 2.48 -17.90
N SER A 211 2.84 2.20 -16.68
CA SER A 211 1.96 1.77 -15.59
C SER A 211 1.58 2.94 -14.68
N THR A 212 0.30 3.35 -14.72
CA THR A 212 -0.22 4.41 -13.86
C THR A 212 -0.09 4.09 -12.37
N GLU A 213 -0.34 2.84 -11.97
CA GLU A 213 -0.19 2.36 -10.59
C GLU A 213 1.24 2.54 -10.06
N ILE A 214 2.27 2.30 -10.90
CA ILE A 214 3.67 2.50 -10.50
C ILE A 214 3.98 3.98 -10.31
N TRP A 215 3.47 4.85 -11.18
CA TRP A 215 3.63 6.29 -11.00
C TRP A 215 2.95 6.79 -9.73
N LEU A 216 1.71 6.37 -9.46
CA LEU A 216 0.99 6.70 -8.23
C LEU A 216 1.73 6.21 -6.98
N ARG A 217 2.30 5.00 -7.06
CA ARG A 217 3.13 4.46 -5.99
C ARG A 217 4.35 5.33 -5.71
N ILE A 218 5.06 5.78 -6.75
CA ILE A 218 6.22 6.67 -6.59
C ILE A 218 5.79 8.03 -6.02
N VAL A 219 4.69 8.60 -6.50
CA VAL A 219 4.14 9.87 -5.96
C VAL A 219 3.84 9.73 -4.46
N ARG A 220 3.13 8.67 -4.05
CA ARG A 220 2.86 8.40 -2.64
C ARG A 220 4.14 8.33 -1.82
N LEU A 221 5.15 7.59 -2.30
CA LEU A 221 6.44 7.47 -1.61
C LEU A 221 7.14 8.82 -1.42
N ARG A 222 7.00 9.76 -2.37
CA ARG A 222 7.55 11.11 -2.25
C ARG A 222 6.80 11.96 -1.23
N LEU A 223 5.49 11.89 -1.24
CA LEU A 223 4.65 12.59 -0.25
C LEU A 223 4.93 12.08 1.16
N ASP A 224 5.09 10.76 1.34
CA ASP A 224 5.47 10.16 2.62
C ASP A 224 6.88 10.62 3.09
N GLN A 225 7.78 11.00 2.17
CA GLN A 225 9.08 11.58 2.50
C GLN A 225 9.02 13.09 2.79
N GLY A 226 7.87 13.74 2.58
CA GLY A 226 7.72 15.19 2.66
C GLY A 226 8.33 15.96 1.47
N ASP A 227 8.68 15.26 0.38
CA ASP A 227 9.29 15.85 -0.81
C ASP A 227 8.21 16.18 -1.87
N GLU A 228 7.49 17.27 -1.63
CA GLU A 228 6.41 17.74 -2.50
C GLU A 228 6.90 18.16 -3.89
N GLU A 229 8.11 18.70 -3.99
CA GLU A 229 8.71 19.11 -5.25
C GLU A 229 8.97 17.88 -6.13
N ALA A 230 9.55 16.82 -5.55
CA ALA A 230 9.75 15.56 -6.26
C ALA A 230 8.42 14.85 -6.59
N ALA A 231 7.38 14.97 -5.75
CA ALA A 231 6.04 14.47 -6.06
C ALA A 231 5.47 15.17 -7.29
N SER A 232 5.56 16.50 -7.34
CA SER A 232 5.12 17.34 -8.47
C SER A 232 5.88 17.01 -9.76
N ALA A 233 7.20 16.90 -9.67
CA ALA A 233 8.05 16.52 -10.79
C ALA A 233 7.76 15.09 -11.29
N THR A 234 7.38 14.18 -10.38
CA THR A 234 6.98 12.81 -10.73
C THR A 234 5.64 12.79 -11.45
N LEU A 235 4.65 13.58 -11.01
CA LEU A 235 3.40 13.76 -11.74
C LEU A 235 3.68 14.28 -13.15
N ALA A 236 4.48 15.34 -13.31
CA ALA A 236 4.81 15.89 -14.62
C ALA A 236 5.47 14.85 -15.56
N ARG A 237 6.42 14.07 -15.05
CA ARG A 237 7.07 12.99 -15.83
C ARG A 237 6.13 11.84 -16.17
N SER A 238 5.20 11.50 -15.28
CA SER A 238 4.20 10.47 -15.55
C SER A 238 3.31 10.84 -16.74
N LEU A 239 2.91 12.11 -16.84
CA LEU A 239 2.06 12.60 -17.95
C LEU A 239 2.79 12.64 -19.29
N GLN A 240 4.13 12.75 -19.29
CA GLN A 240 4.95 12.61 -20.50
C GLN A 240 5.06 11.16 -20.96
N SER A 241 4.97 10.19 -20.04
CA SER A 241 5.17 8.77 -20.32
C SER A 241 3.85 8.03 -20.59
N LEU A 242 2.78 8.41 -19.90
CA LEU A 242 1.48 7.77 -19.97
C LEU A 242 0.65 8.25 -21.18
N PRO A 243 -0.22 7.38 -21.74
CA PRO A 243 -1.15 7.78 -22.78
C PRO A 243 -2.18 8.78 -22.24
N LYS A 244 -2.69 9.65 -23.11
CA LYS A 244 -3.64 10.71 -22.75
C LYS A 244 -4.92 10.20 -22.06
N SER A 245 -5.33 8.96 -22.32
CA SER A 245 -6.48 8.32 -21.65
C SER A 245 -6.27 8.18 -20.14
N GLU A 246 -5.03 7.96 -19.71
CA GLU A 246 -4.66 7.75 -18.31
C GLU A 246 -4.42 9.07 -17.57
N HIS A 247 -4.29 10.20 -18.27
CA HIS A 247 -3.93 11.48 -17.65
C HIS A 247 -4.93 11.92 -16.58
N VAL A 248 -6.23 11.81 -16.87
CA VAL A 248 -7.25 12.22 -15.90
C VAL A 248 -7.25 11.30 -14.67
N HIS A 249 -7.03 10.00 -14.88
CA HIS A 249 -6.92 9.03 -13.79
C HIS A 249 -5.68 9.34 -12.92
N MET A 250 -4.52 9.52 -13.54
CA MET A 250 -3.27 9.87 -12.86
C MET A 250 -3.37 11.16 -12.03
N ILE A 251 -3.92 12.24 -12.62
CA ILE A 251 -4.01 13.55 -11.94
C ILE A 251 -5.01 13.49 -10.79
N SER A 252 -6.19 12.88 -10.99
CA SER A 252 -7.21 12.77 -9.93
C SER A 252 -6.73 11.92 -8.76
N HIS A 253 -6.04 10.81 -9.02
CA HIS A 253 -5.50 9.95 -7.96
C HIS A 253 -4.30 10.60 -7.26
N THR A 254 -3.50 11.40 -7.97
CA THR A 254 -2.46 12.22 -7.34
C THR A 254 -3.05 13.26 -6.40
N ALA A 255 -4.16 13.91 -6.79
CA ALA A 255 -4.88 14.82 -5.90
C ALA A 255 -5.33 14.09 -4.61
N LEU A 256 -5.93 12.91 -4.74
CA LEU A 256 -6.33 12.10 -3.58
C LEU A 256 -5.14 11.71 -2.68
N LEU A 257 -3.97 11.44 -3.26
CA LEU A 257 -2.76 11.17 -2.49
C LEU A 257 -2.29 12.42 -1.73
N GLU A 258 -2.34 13.60 -2.34
CA GLU A 258 -2.02 14.87 -1.66
C GLU A 258 -2.95 15.12 -0.46
N PHE A 259 -4.25 14.83 -0.56
CA PHE A 259 -5.15 14.93 0.62
C PHE A 259 -4.79 13.98 1.76
N LYS A 260 -4.26 12.79 1.45
CA LYS A 260 -4.01 11.73 2.45
C LYS A 260 -2.61 11.79 3.05
N HIS A 261 -1.62 12.15 2.23
CA HIS A 261 -0.19 12.04 2.56
C HIS A 261 0.57 13.36 2.43
N GLY A 262 -0.01 14.37 1.78
CA GLY A 262 0.60 15.67 1.54
C GLY A 262 -0.23 16.80 2.12
N ASP A 263 -0.37 17.88 1.34
CA ASP A 263 -1.19 19.04 1.71
C ASP A 263 -2.54 19.02 0.98
N ALA A 264 -3.63 19.11 1.76
CA ALA A 264 -4.98 19.21 1.24
C ALA A 264 -5.17 20.41 0.29
N GLU A 265 -4.52 21.56 0.51
CA GLU A 265 -4.60 22.71 -0.41
C GLU A 265 -3.98 22.42 -1.79
N ARG A 266 -2.95 21.57 -1.85
CA ARG A 266 -2.37 21.10 -3.11
C ARG A 266 -3.33 20.15 -3.81
N GLY A 267 -3.90 19.20 -3.07
CA GLY A 267 -4.96 18.31 -3.58
C GLY A 267 -6.13 19.09 -4.17
N ARG A 268 -6.59 20.14 -3.48
CA ARG A 268 -7.61 21.09 -3.96
C ARG A 268 -7.18 21.78 -5.24
N SER A 269 -5.97 22.34 -5.26
CA SER A 269 -5.43 23.03 -6.43
C SER A 269 -5.39 22.13 -7.67
N ILE A 270 -5.03 20.85 -7.49
CA ILE A 270 -5.02 19.85 -8.56
C ILE A 270 -6.45 19.55 -9.04
N PHE A 271 -7.41 19.33 -8.14
CA PHE A 271 -8.82 19.11 -8.54
C PHE A 271 -9.42 20.33 -9.23
N GLU A 272 -9.16 21.54 -8.75
CA GLU A 272 -9.60 22.78 -9.41
C GLU A 272 -9.04 22.90 -10.83
N GLY A 273 -7.79 22.51 -11.03
CA GLY A 273 -7.19 22.41 -12.36
C GLY A 273 -7.89 21.39 -13.27
N ILE A 274 -8.22 20.20 -12.74
CA ILE A 274 -8.96 19.18 -13.49
C ILE A 274 -10.36 19.67 -13.86
N LEU A 275 -11.10 20.25 -12.91
CA LEU A 275 -12.47 20.71 -13.12
C LEU A 275 -12.55 21.91 -14.07
N ARG A 276 -11.50 22.74 -14.14
CA ARG A 276 -11.38 23.79 -15.16
C ARG A 276 -11.30 23.20 -16.57
N ASN A 277 -10.54 22.12 -16.75
CA ASN A 277 -10.35 21.47 -18.05
C ASN A 277 -11.51 20.52 -18.42
N TYR A 278 -12.15 19.92 -17.42
CA TYR A 278 -13.21 18.93 -17.59
C TYR A 278 -14.46 19.23 -16.76
N PRO A 279 -15.09 20.40 -16.92
CA PRO A 279 -16.17 20.85 -16.03
C PRO A 279 -17.41 19.95 -16.06
N LYS A 280 -17.64 19.19 -17.15
CA LYS A 280 -18.82 18.32 -17.31
C LYS A 280 -18.64 16.88 -16.80
N ARG A 281 -17.44 16.51 -16.31
CA ARG A 281 -17.11 15.18 -15.77
C ARG A 281 -17.60 15.05 -14.33
N LEU A 282 -18.83 14.59 -14.16
CA LEU A 282 -19.49 14.43 -12.85
C LEU A 282 -18.77 13.45 -11.91
N ASP A 283 -18.08 12.46 -12.48
CA ASP A 283 -17.21 11.53 -11.76
C ASP A 283 -16.14 12.28 -10.95
N LEU A 284 -15.50 13.29 -11.55
CA LEU A 284 -14.43 14.07 -10.92
C LEU A 284 -14.98 15.00 -9.84
N TRP A 285 -16.14 15.61 -10.08
CA TRP A 285 -16.86 16.38 -9.06
C TRP A 285 -17.22 15.51 -7.86
N SER A 286 -17.73 14.30 -8.12
CA SER A 286 -18.12 13.35 -7.08
C SER A 286 -16.93 13.00 -6.20
N VAL A 287 -15.82 12.59 -6.81
CA VAL A 287 -14.58 12.24 -6.08
C VAL A 287 -14.06 13.43 -5.25
N TYR A 288 -14.05 14.64 -5.81
CA TYR A 288 -13.58 15.82 -5.07
C TYR A 288 -14.49 16.18 -3.89
N ILE A 289 -15.81 16.17 -4.10
CA ILE A 289 -16.79 16.43 -3.04
C ILE A 289 -16.68 15.35 -1.95
N ASP A 290 -16.55 14.07 -2.33
CA ASP A 290 -16.38 12.96 -1.38
C ASP A 290 -15.11 13.12 -0.54
N GLN A 291 -14.04 13.65 -1.14
CA GLN A 291 -12.81 13.93 -0.42
C GLN A 291 -12.97 15.13 0.52
N GLU A 292 -13.58 16.23 0.08
CA GLU A 292 -13.84 17.39 0.96
C GLU A 292 -14.84 17.08 2.08
N ILE A 293 -15.81 16.18 1.89
CA ILE A 293 -16.68 15.72 2.97
C ILE A 293 -15.88 15.03 4.08
N LYS A 294 -14.77 14.36 3.72
CA LYS A 294 -13.91 13.67 4.70
C LYS A 294 -12.93 14.61 5.40
N THR A 295 -12.43 15.64 4.73
CA THR A 295 -11.27 16.44 5.21
C THR A 295 -11.51 17.95 5.27
N GLY A 296 -12.57 18.45 4.67
CA GLY A 296 -12.84 19.87 4.49
C GLY A 296 -13.94 20.42 5.40
N ASP A 297 -14.08 21.74 5.37
CA ASP A 297 -15.11 22.45 6.12
C ASP A 297 -16.43 22.51 5.33
N GLU A 298 -17.54 22.59 6.07
CA GLU A 298 -18.89 22.66 5.49
C GLU A 298 -19.06 23.77 4.45
N ALA A 299 -18.43 24.93 4.67
CA ALA A 299 -18.49 26.06 3.75
C ALA A 299 -17.91 25.72 2.37
N ARG A 300 -16.81 24.97 2.32
CA ARG A 300 -16.19 24.54 1.06
C ARG A 300 -17.03 23.49 0.35
N ILE A 301 -17.57 22.54 1.11
CA ILE A 301 -18.45 21.49 0.57
C ILE A 301 -19.70 22.13 -0.07
N ARG A 302 -20.33 23.09 0.63
CA ARG A 302 -21.46 23.86 0.10
C ARG A 302 -21.11 24.61 -1.18
N ALA A 303 -19.99 25.34 -1.18
CA ALA A 303 -19.52 26.06 -2.37
C ALA A 303 -19.25 25.12 -3.56
N LEU A 304 -18.75 23.89 -3.32
CA LEU A 304 -18.55 22.90 -4.38
C LEU A 304 -19.88 22.36 -4.92
N PHE A 305 -20.85 22.06 -4.07
CA PHE A 305 -22.18 21.67 -4.52
C PHE A 305 -22.87 22.78 -5.30
N GLU A 306 -22.82 24.02 -4.81
CA GLU A 306 -23.34 25.20 -5.53
C GLU A 306 -22.71 25.30 -6.91
N ARG A 307 -21.37 25.29 -7.02
CA ARG A 307 -20.69 25.35 -8.32
C ARG A 307 -21.08 24.19 -9.23
N ALA A 308 -21.16 22.98 -8.72
CA ALA A 308 -21.53 21.80 -9.50
C ALA A 308 -22.97 21.89 -10.03
N THR A 309 -23.90 22.49 -9.26
CA THR A 309 -25.31 22.65 -9.65
C THR A 309 -25.56 23.83 -10.59
N HIS A 310 -24.61 24.75 -10.76
CA HIS A 310 -24.67 25.79 -11.80
C HIS A 310 -24.16 25.31 -13.17
N LEU A 311 -23.71 24.07 -13.28
CA LEU A 311 -23.26 23.50 -14.55
C LEU A 311 -24.45 23.10 -15.44
N HIS A 312 -24.32 23.35 -16.74
CA HIS A 312 -25.25 22.83 -17.74
C HIS A 312 -25.03 21.32 -17.97
N LEU A 313 -25.65 20.51 -17.11
CA LEU A 313 -25.62 19.05 -17.15
C LEU A 313 -27.00 18.45 -17.43
N PRO A 314 -27.07 17.24 -18.02
CA PRO A 314 -28.34 16.53 -18.21
C PRO A 314 -29.13 16.37 -16.91
N ALA A 315 -30.46 16.45 -16.98
CA ALA A 315 -31.34 16.41 -15.81
C ALA A 315 -31.10 15.21 -14.87
N LYS A 316 -30.75 14.03 -15.41
CA LYS A 316 -30.41 12.84 -14.60
C LYS A 316 -29.18 13.08 -13.70
N LYS A 317 -28.14 13.72 -14.23
CA LYS A 317 -26.90 14.07 -13.51
C LYS A 317 -27.15 15.15 -12.47
N MET A 318 -27.96 16.15 -12.80
CA MET A 318 -28.36 17.22 -11.89
C MET A 318 -29.22 16.71 -10.73
N LYS A 319 -30.18 15.82 -11.01
CA LYS A 319 -30.97 15.15 -9.98
C LYS A 319 -30.08 14.37 -9.00
N PHE A 320 -29.03 13.71 -9.50
CA PHE A 320 -28.06 13.02 -8.66
C PHE A 320 -27.29 14.00 -7.75
N LEU A 321 -26.79 15.12 -8.28
CA LEU A 321 -26.12 16.15 -7.49
C LEU A 321 -27.02 16.77 -6.42
N PHE A 322 -28.24 17.18 -6.77
CA PHE A 322 -29.19 17.74 -5.81
C PHE A 322 -29.58 16.73 -4.72
N LYS A 323 -29.76 15.46 -5.08
CA LYS A 323 -30.01 14.40 -4.08
C LYS A 323 -28.84 14.30 -3.09
N ARG A 324 -27.61 14.22 -3.60
CA ARG A 324 -26.40 14.15 -2.75
C ARG A 324 -26.24 15.37 -1.85
N TRP A 325 -26.48 16.57 -2.37
CA TRP A 325 -26.39 17.80 -1.59
C TRP A 325 -27.46 17.83 -0.48
N LEU A 326 -28.67 17.40 -0.79
CA LEU A 326 -29.75 17.31 0.19
C LEU A 326 -29.47 16.26 1.27
N ASP A 327 -28.88 15.11 0.90
CA ASP A 327 -28.45 14.09 1.86
C ASP A 327 -27.32 14.60 2.76
N PHE A 328 -26.39 15.40 2.20
CA PHE A 328 -25.35 16.09 2.98
C PHE A 328 -25.92 17.09 3.98
N GLU A 329 -26.78 18.04 3.58
CA GLU A 329 -27.35 19.03 4.50
C GLU A 329 -28.23 18.39 5.58
N LYS A 330 -28.92 17.29 5.26
CA LYS A 330 -29.65 16.49 6.25
C LYS A 330 -28.72 15.84 7.26
N ALA A 331 -27.59 15.29 6.82
CA ALA A 331 -26.59 14.69 7.70
C ALA A 331 -25.96 15.72 8.65
N GLN A 332 -25.78 16.97 8.19
CA GLN A 332 -25.30 18.08 9.02
C GLN A 332 -26.39 18.70 9.91
N GLY A 333 -27.67 18.36 9.72
CA GLY A 333 -28.79 18.91 10.49
C GLY A 333 -29.15 20.36 10.16
N ASN A 334 -28.70 20.89 9.01
CA ASN A 334 -28.94 22.27 8.62
C ASN A 334 -30.27 22.43 7.86
N ALA A 335 -31.32 22.84 8.58
CA ALA A 335 -32.66 23.03 8.00
C ALA A 335 -32.71 24.13 6.93
N GLU A 336 -31.94 25.22 7.11
CA GLU A 336 -31.88 26.32 6.13
C GLU A 336 -31.19 25.87 4.84
N GLY A 337 -30.11 25.08 4.98
CA GLY A 337 -29.42 24.45 3.86
C GLY A 337 -30.34 23.53 3.06
N VAL A 338 -31.12 22.67 3.73
CA VAL A 338 -32.08 21.78 3.06
C VAL A 338 -33.13 22.57 2.25
N GLU A 339 -33.66 23.66 2.81
CA GLU A 339 -34.62 24.51 2.09
C GLU A 339 -33.96 25.26 0.92
N HIS A 340 -32.72 25.70 1.08
CA HIS A 340 -31.94 26.29 -0.02
C HIS A 340 -31.77 25.30 -1.18
N VAL A 341 -31.35 24.06 -0.89
CA VAL A 341 -31.18 23.01 -1.91
C VAL A 341 -32.49 22.71 -2.64
N LYS A 342 -33.61 22.64 -1.91
CA LYS A 342 -34.94 22.43 -2.52
C LYS A 342 -35.31 23.57 -3.47
N LYS A 343 -35.13 24.83 -3.07
CA LYS A 343 -35.41 26.00 -3.91
C LYS A 343 -34.55 25.99 -5.19
N SER A 344 -33.25 25.74 -5.04
CA SER A 344 -32.31 25.65 -6.16
C SER A 344 -32.66 24.50 -7.13
N ALA A 345 -33.11 23.35 -6.60
CA ALA A 345 -33.57 22.24 -7.42
C ALA A 345 -34.87 22.55 -8.18
N MET A 346 -35.82 23.27 -7.56
CA MET A 346 -37.06 23.70 -8.23
C MET A 346 -36.76 24.68 -9.37
N ALA A 347 -35.92 25.70 -9.12
CA ALA A 347 -35.50 26.65 -10.15
C ALA A 347 -34.81 25.96 -11.34
N PHE A 348 -34.00 24.94 -11.08
CA PHE A 348 -33.41 24.12 -12.14
C PHE A 348 -34.47 23.38 -12.96
N VAL A 349 -35.47 22.77 -12.33
CA VAL A 349 -36.55 22.07 -13.05
C VAL A 349 -37.39 23.05 -13.90
N GLU A 350 -37.68 24.24 -13.38
CA GLU A 350 -38.42 25.29 -14.11
C GLU A 350 -37.65 25.76 -15.35
N SER A 351 -36.34 26.00 -15.23
CA SER A 351 -35.50 26.40 -16.37
C SER A 351 -35.36 25.30 -17.43
N VAL A 352 -35.29 24.02 -17.03
CA VAL A 352 -35.25 22.88 -17.95
C VAL A 352 -36.60 22.63 -18.62
N GLY A 353 -37.72 22.95 -17.96
CA GLY A 353 -39.07 22.83 -18.54
C GLY A 353 -39.44 23.94 -19.52
N GLN A 354 -38.69 25.05 -19.53
CA GLN A 354 -38.87 26.19 -20.45
C GLN A 354 -37.94 26.15 -21.68
N SER A 355 -36.96 25.24 -21.70
CA SER A 355 -36.02 25.00 -22.81
C SER A 355 -36.43 23.76 -23.60
#